data_AF-A0A920LEV8-F1
#
_entry.id   AF-A0A920LEV8-F1
#
_cell.length_a   1.000
_cell.length_b   1.000
_cell.length_c   1.000
_cell.angle_alpha   90.00
_cell.angle_beta   90.00
_cell.angle_gamma   90.00
#
_symmetry.space_group_name_H-M   'P 1'
#
loop_
_entity.id
_entity.type
_entity.pdbx_description
1 polymer ?
#
loop_
_entity_poly.entity_id
_entity_poly.type
_entity_poly.pdbx_seq_one_letter_code
_entity_poly.pdbx_strand_id
1 'polypeptide(L)' 'MGRNASGVRGISLKIKKMRSLGMISVNDMDANILVVSENGYGKRSSLEDYRLTKEEVKV' A
#
# COMPACT_ATOMS: atom_id res chain seq x y z
N MET A 1 7.56 3.41 21.68
CA MET A 1 8.51 4.01 20.71
C MET A 1 8.23 5.50 20.65
N GLY A 2 9.20 6.35 20.96
CA GLY A 2 9.00 7.81 21.00
C GLY A 2 8.91 8.40 19.58
N ARG A 3 8.31 9.59 19.42
CA ARG A 3 8.16 10.28 18.12
C ARG A 3 9.49 10.51 17.37
N ASN A 4 10.62 10.48 18.07
CA ASN A 4 11.97 10.62 17.51
C ASN A 4 12.59 9.31 17.00
N ALA A 5 11.89 8.18 17.12
CA ALA A 5 12.39 6.90 16.62
C ALA A 5 12.14 6.73 15.13
N SER A 6 12.97 5.94 14.45
CA SER A 6 12.96 5.74 13.00
C SER A 6 11.74 5.02 12.42
N GLY A 7 10.79 4.57 13.26
CA GLY A 7 9.63 3.80 12.81
C GLY A 7 9.92 2.30 12.63
N VAL A 8 8.88 1.56 12.26
CA VAL A 8 8.99 0.14 11.86
C VAL A 8 8.76 0.01 10.36
N ARG A 9 9.39 -0.99 9.73
CA ARG A 9 9.20 -1.25 8.29
C ARG A 9 8.01 -2.18 8.08
N GLY A 10 6.91 -1.64 7.52
CA GLY A 10 5.70 -2.42 7.21
C GLY A 10 5.69 -3.12 5.85
N ILE A 11 6.46 -2.64 4.85
CA ILE A 11 6.53 -3.24 3.51
C ILE A 11 7.99 -3.36 3.05
N SER A 12 8.33 -4.49 2.43
CA SER A 12 9.64 -4.70 1.81
C SER A 12 9.63 -4.31 0.34
N LEU A 13 10.37 -3.25 -0.01
CA LEU A 13 10.56 -2.82 -1.39
C LEU A 13 11.64 -3.66 -2.06
N LYS A 14 11.29 -4.39 -3.11
CA LYS A 14 12.24 -5.21 -3.89
C LYS A 14 12.97 -4.42 -4.98
N ILE A 15 12.45 -3.26 -5.39
CA ILE A 15 12.95 -2.51 -6.54
C ILE A 15 13.65 -1.23 -6.07
N LYS A 16 14.92 -1.05 -6.43
CA LYS A 16 15.73 0.13 -6.07
C LYS A 16 15.25 1.45 -6.70
N LYS A 17 14.50 1.40 -7.80
CA LYS A 17 14.05 2.56 -8.58
C LYS A 17 12.59 2.98 -8.32
N MET A 18 11.94 2.45 -7.29
CA MET A 18 10.60 2.93 -6.93
C MET A 18 10.68 4.40 -6.49
N ARG A 19 9.92 5.25 -7.17
CA ARG A 19 9.96 6.71 -6.98
C ARG A 19 8.87 7.21 -6.02
N SER A 20 7.75 6.52 -5.94
CA SER A 20 6.63 6.87 -5.06
C SER A 20 5.89 5.64 -4.55
N LEU A 21 5.37 5.77 -3.34
CA LEU A 21 4.51 4.82 -2.65
C LEU A 21 3.28 5.58 -2.18
N GLY A 22 2.10 5.05 -2.50
CA GLY A 22 0.83 5.54 -1.99
C GLY A 22 0.26 4.56 -0.97
N MET A 23 -0.32 5.09 0.11
CA MET A 23 -1.09 4.32 1.07
C MET A 23 -2.48 4.92 1.14
N ILE A 24 -3.49 4.07 1.10
CA ILE A 24 -4.88 4.42 1.36
C ILE A 24 -5.34 3.67 2.60
N SER A 25 -6.05 4.35 3.48
CA SER A 25 -6.75 3.73 4.61
C SER A 25 -8.21 3.60 4.22
N VAL A 26 -8.75 2.39 4.36
CA VAL A 26 -10.12 2.05 3.96
C VAL A 26 -10.79 1.42 5.16
N ASN A 27 -11.96 1.95 5.54
CA ASN A 27 -12.76 1.41 6.66
C ASN A 27 -13.92 0.53 6.18
N ASP A 28 -14.33 0.68 4.91
CA ASP A 28 -15.44 -0.07 4.32
C ASP A 28 -14.91 -1.23 3.48
N MET A 29 -15.35 -2.45 3.80
CA MET A 29 -14.90 -3.66 3.10
C MET A 29 -15.50 -3.79 1.69
N ASP A 30 -16.61 -3.10 1.42
CA ASP A 30 -17.27 -3.08 0.09
C ASP A 30 -16.66 -2.03 -0.86
N ALA A 31 -15.59 -1.37 -0.44
CA ALA A 31 -14.92 -0.35 -1.21
C ALA A 31 -14.24 -0.91 -2.47
N ASN A 32 -14.16 -0.06 -3.50
CA ASN A 32 -13.40 -0.35 -4.72
C ASN A 32 -12.12 0.49 -4.75
N ILE A 33 -11.03 -0.12 -5.21
CA ILE A 33 -9.75 0.57 -5.44
C ILE A 33 -9.65 0.93 -6.91
N LEU A 34 -9.55 2.24 -7.21
CA LEU A 34 -9.27 2.76 -8.54
C LEU A 34 -7.80 3.17 -8.63
N VAL A 35 -7.09 2.59 -9.58
CA VAL A 35 -5.69 2.95 -9.89
C VAL A 35 -5.67 3.59 -11.27
N VAL A 36 -4.99 4.73 -11.39
CA VAL A 36 -4.80 5.46 -12.65
C VAL A 36 -3.31 5.66 -12.90
N SER A 37 -2.85 5.41 -14.12
CA SER A 37 -1.46 5.67 -14.55
C SER A 37 -1.30 7.05 -15.17
N GLU A 38 -0.04 7.51 -15.25
CA GLU A 38 0.32 8.78 -15.91
C GLU A 38 -0.13 8.85 -17.37
N ASN A 39 -0.27 7.70 -18.05
CA ASN A 39 -0.70 7.59 -19.44
C ASN A 39 -2.23 7.45 -19.58
N GLY A 40 -3.00 7.66 -18.50
CA GLY A 40 -4.46 7.65 -18.54
C GLY A 40 -5.11 6.26 -18.48
N TYR A 41 -4.35 5.21 -18.20
CA TYR A 41 -4.94 3.87 -18.00
C TYR A 41 -5.49 3.73 -16.59
N GLY A 42 -6.74 3.28 -16.49
CA GLY A 42 -7.42 3.04 -15.22
C GLY A 42 -7.78 1.57 -15.03
N LYS A 43 -7.64 1.05 -13.81
CA LYS A 43 -8.25 -0.21 -13.39
C LYS A 43 -8.97 -0.03 -12.06
N ARG A 44 -10.22 -0.49 -12.00
CA ARG A 44 -10.99 -0.60 -10.76
C ARG A 44 -11.07 -2.07 -10.35
N SER A 45 -10.76 -2.36 -9.09
CA SER A 45 -10.84 -3.70 -8.50
C SER A 45 -11.57 -3.63 -7.16
N SER A 46 -12.24 -4.72 -6.77
CA SER A 46 -12.83 -4.81 -5.43
C SER A 46 -11.71 -4.87 -4.38
N LEU A 47 -11.96 -4.35 -3.18
CA LEU A 47 -11.02 -4.52 -2.06
C LEU A 47 -10.80 -6.01 -1.74
N GLU A 48 -11.84 -6.83 -1.89
CA GLU A 48 -11.81 -8.28 -1.66
C GLU A 48 -10.85 -9.02 -2.60
N ASP A 49 -10.54 -8.46 -3.77
CA ASP A 49 -9.58 -9.02 -4.73
C ASP A 49 -8.13 -8.94 -4.20
N TYR A 50 -7.89 -8.08 -3.19
CA TYR A 50 -6.58 -7.90 -2.60
C TYR A 50 -6.36 -8.88 -1.44
N ARG A 51 -5.28 -9.65 -1.53
CA ARG A 51 -4.92 -10.61 -0.49
C ARG A 51 -4.48 -9.91 0.79
N LEU A 52 -5.10 -10.28 1.90
CA LEU A 52 -4.58 -9.98 3.24
C LEU A 52 -3.26 -10.72 3.46
N THR A 53 -2.18 -9.96 3.65
CA THR A 53 -0.84 -10.48 3.98
C THR A 53 -0.44 -10.05 5.38
N LYS A 54 0.17 -10.95 6.15
CA LYS A 54 0.77 -10.58 7.44
C LYS A 54 1.90 -9.57 7.21
N GLU A 55 1.91 -8.52 8.02
CA GLU A 55 2.96 -7.51 8.02
C GLU A 55 4.27 -8.17 8.47
N GLU A 56 5.25 -8.25 7.57
CA GLU A 56 6.60 -8.66 7.94
C GLU A 56 7.28 -7.47 8.64
N VAL A 57 6.86 -7.19 9.88
CA VAL A 57 7.43 -6.12 10.70
C VAL A 57 8.85 -6.54 11.08
N LYS A 58 9.84 -6.02 10.35
CA LYS A 58 11.24 -6.10 10.77
C LYS A 58 11.50 -4.94 11.74
N VAL A 59 11.66 -5.29 13.02
CA VAL A 59 12.19 -4.42 14.08
C VAL A 59 13.70 -4.35 13.95
#